data_AF-A0A0B4FSF4-F1
#
_entry.id   AF-A0A0B4FSF4-F1
#
_cell.length_a   1.000
_cell.length_b   1.000
_cell.length_c   1.000
_cell.angle_alpha   90.00
_cell.angle_beta   90.00
_cell.angle_gamma   90.00
#
_symmetry.space_group_name_H-M   'P 1'
#
loop_
_entity.id
_entity.type
_entity.pdbx_description
1 polymer ?
#
loop_
_entity_poly.entity_id
_entity_poly.type
_entity_poly.pdbx_seq_one_letter_code
_entity_poly.pdbx_strand_id
1 'polypeptide(L)'
;MGRSESQQVKRELAINRFLRSRCPQSPHLCTIKDSFVIKHHLAKLHPSYRKVSFDAIAYPPMGTDLQVIHTSSAHSTSPLPLSIERRVQCIKDIVRGVAELHSLGIVHADIHPGNVALPPPPVADIEALLEEPHIEHRVEREDGAPTPGCLPKSVIKPVDLGFGDGTCRVLDFGYSFRHRKGAVYKADSFSHGAVKAIEFETSETTAQPFKVDSWYMGQLIYYILTNGCDFLGRRPSNLKSYWVDRMAVLENGVDEIFNEELPSRRHQRHFQPIIQELMHGDPDRRLSVQDAVARIESF
;
A
#
# COMPACT_ATOMS: atom_id res chain seq x y z
N MET A 1 24.74 1.26 6.01
CA MET A 1 23.30 1.36 5.66
C MET A 1 23.04 2.10 4.34
N GLY A 2 23.83 3.11 3.92
CA GLY A 2 23.45 3.98 2.77
C GLY A 2 23.67 3.54 1.31
N ARG A 3 23.93 2.26 0.96
CA ARG A 3 24.07 1.85 -0.47
C ARG A 3 22.79 1.23 -1.08
N SER A 4 21.97 0.53 -0.31
CA SER A 4 20.71 -0.07 -0.81
C SER A 4 19.60 0.98 -0.92
N GLU A 5 19.47 1.87 0.07
CA GLU A 5 18.46 2.94 0.08
C GLU A 5 18.60 3.90 -1.11
N SER A 6 19.83 4.29 -1.46
CA SER A 6 20.07 5.15 -2.64
C SER A 6 19.68 4.48 -3.96
N GLN A 7 19.81 3.16 -4.05
CA GLN A 7 19.36 2.41 -5.23
C GLN A 7 17.84 2.26 -5.28
N GLN A 8 17.20 2.11 -4.12
CA GLN A 8 15.75 2.06 -4.00
C GLN A 8 15.10 3.37 -4.42
N VAL A 9 15.55 4.52 -3.87
CA VAL A 9 15.03 5.85 -4.25
C VAL A 9 15.20 6.12 -5.75
N LYS A 10 16.35 5.75 -6.33
CA LYS A 10 16.57 5.89 -7.78
C LYS A 10 15.63 5.00 -8.61
N ARG A 11 15.32 3.80 -8.12
CA ARG A 11 14.40 2.87 -8.77
C ARG A 11 12.97 3.39 -8.69
N GLU A 12 12.53 3.80 -7.51
CA GLU A 12 11.22 4.41 -7.27
C GLU A 12 11.02 5.60 -8.22
N LEU A 13 11.97 6.52 -8.26
CA LEU A 13 11.90 7.70 -9.13
C LEU A 13 11.85 7.32 -10.63
N ALA A 14 12.58 6.28 -11.05
CA ALA A 14 12.55 5.80 -12.43
C ALA A 14 11.19 5.19 -12.79
N ILE A 15 10.58 4.40 -11.90
CA ILE A 15 9.24 3.84 -12.09
C ILE A 15 8.21 4.97 -12.11
N ASN A 16 8.27 5.89 -11.15
CA ASN A 16 7.36 7.03 -11.07
C ASN A 16 7.41 7.92 -12.32
N ARG A 17 8.61 8.23 -12.83
CA ARG A 17 8.77 8.98 -14.10
C ARG A 17 8.20 8.20 -15.28
N PHE A 18 8.40 6.89 -15.32
CA PHE A 18 7.83 6.04 -16.36
C PHE A 18 6.30 6.05 -16.31
N LEU A 19 5.70 5.84 -15.13
CA LEU A 19 4.25 5.88 -14.93
C LEU A 19 3.66 7.24 -15.29
N ARG A 20 4.27 8.35 -14.84
CA ARG A 20 3.86 9.70 -15.24
C ARG A 20 3.87 9.90 -16.76
N SER A 21 4.84 9.31 -17.47
CA SER A 21 4.91 9.43 -18.93
C SER A 21 3.91 8.56 -19.69
N ARG A 22 3.49 7.42 -19.13
CA ARG A 22 2.63 6.44 -19.79
C ARG A 22 1.17 6.58 -19.40
N CYS A 23 0.90 6.94 -18.15
CA CYS A 23 -0.43 7.00 -17.55
C CYS A 23 -0.61 8.29 -16.73
N PRO A 24 -0.40 9.49 -17.32
CA PRO A 24 -0.44 10.76 -16.59
C PRO A 24 -1.79 11.09 -15.94
N GLN A 25 -2.85 10.41 -16.36
CA GLN A 25 -4.23 10.64 -15.93
C GLN A 25 -4.87 9.37 -15.34
N SER A 26 -4.08 8.36 -14.96
CA SER A 26 -4.65 7.16 -14.34
C SER A 26 -5.45 7.55 -13.08
N PRO A 27 -6.73 7.14 -12.98
CA PRO A 27 -7.53 7.40 -11.79
C PRO A 27 -7.19 6.42 -10.65
N HIS A 28 -6.46 5.33 -10.95
CA HIS A 28 -6.20 4.23 -10.02
C HIS A 28 -4.74 4.16 -9.55
N LEU A 29 -3.84 4.95 -10.13
CA LEU A 29 -2.43 5.04 -9.75
C LEU A 29 -2.10 6.43 -9.18
N CYS A 30 -1.33 6.48 -8.10
CA CYS A 30 -0.82 7.73 -7.55
C CYS A 30 0.48 8.14 -8.26
N THR A 31 0.37 8.76 -9.44
CA THR A 31 1.56 9.25 -10.17
C THR A 31 2.09 10.56 -9.60
N ILE A 32 3.41 10.72 -9.59
CA ILE A 32 4.08 11.94 -9.14
C ILE A 32 3.71 13.18 -9.99
N LYS A 33 3.63 14.33 -9.34
CA LYS A 33 3.52 15.65 -9.97
C LYS A 33 4.87 16.22 -10.35
N ASP A 34 5.89 16.00 -9.51
CA ASP A 34 7.24 16.51 -9.77
C ASP A 34 8.34 15.72 -9.04
N SER A 35 9.59 15.95 -9.42
CA SER A 35 10.78 15.48 -8.71
C SER A 35 11.91 16.50 -8.83
N PHE A 36 12.53 16.88 -7.71
CA PHE A 36 13.60 17.88 -7.68
C PHE A 36 14.61 17.58 -6.57
N VAL A 37 15.74 18.30 -6.55
CA VAL A 37 16.81 18.12 -5.56
C VAL A 37 16.87 19.36 -4.66
N ILE A 38 16.70 19.16 -3.36
CA ILE A 38 16.83 20.20 -2.35
C ILE A 38 18.27 20.21 -1.83
N LYS A 39 18.98 21.33 -1.96
CA LYS A 39 20.32 21.49 -1.36
C LYS A 39 20.20 21.81 0.12
N HIS A 40 21.12 21.29 0.92
CA HIS A 40 21.20 21.66 2.33
C HIS A 40 21.31 23.19 2.48
N HIS A 41 20.53 23.80 3.37
CA HIS A 41 20.48 25.27 3.51
C HIS A 41 21.86 25.88 3.84
N LEU A 42 22.71 25.17 4.61
CA LEU A 42 24.09 25.56 4.90
C LEU A 42 25.12 25.25 3.78
N ALA A 43 24.71 24.65 2.65
CA ALA A 43 25.65 24.25 1.59
C ALA A 43 26.47 25.43 1.04
N LYS A 44 25.92 26.65 1.07
CA LYS A 44 26.61 27.88 0.65
C LYS A 44 27.59 28.40 1.71
N LEU A 45 27.31 28.15 2.99
CA LEU A 45 28.00 28.77 4.12
C LEU A 45 29.09 27.89 4.73
N HIS A 46 28.96 26.56 4.63
CA HIS A 46 29.86 25.65 5.34
C HIS A 46 30.29 24.45 4.46
N PRO A 47 31.61 24.23 4.26
CA PRO A 47 32.13 23.23 3.32
C PRO A 47 31.58 21.81 3.53
N SER A 48 31.38 21.38 4.78
CA SER A 48 30.87 20.05 5.11
C SER A 48 29.48 19.76 4.55
N TYR A 49 28.66 20.80 4.28
CA TYR A 49 27.30 20.64 3.76
C TYR A 49 27.19 20.82 2.25
N ARG A 50 28.27 21.19 1.54
CA ARG A 50 28.25 21.43 0.08
C ARG A 50 27.77 20.22 -0.73
N LYS A 51 28.06 19.02 -0.23
CA LYS A 51 27.71 17.75 -0.88
C LYS A 51 26.42 17.14 -0.36
N VAL A 52 25.75 17.77 0.62
CA VAL A 52 24.50 17.27 1.19
C VAL A 52 23.32 17.79 0.37
N SER A 53 22.52 16.86 -0.15
CA SER A 53 21.29 17.15 -0.89
C SER A 53 20.25 16.07 -0.65
N PHE A 54 18.99 16.44 -0.82
CA PHE A 54 17.83 15.58 -0.63
C PHE A 54 17.09 15.46 -1.96
N ASP A 55 16.90 14.23 -2.44
CA ASP A 55 16.02 13.97 -3.56
C ASP A 55 14.57 14.04 -3.06
N ALA A 56 13.75 14.87 -3.69
CA ALA A 56 12.36 15.10 -3.33
C ALA A 56 11.43 14.62 -4.45
N ILE A 57 10.37 13.92 -4.06
CA ILE A 57 9.31 13.45 -4.95
C ILE A 57 8.00 14.08 -4.47
N ALA A 58 7.29 14.77 -5.37
CA ALA A 58 6.04 15.44 -5.05
C ALA A 58 4.86 14.65 -5.62
N TYR A 59 3.94 14.24 -4.75
CA TYR A 59 2.70 13.55 -5.09
C TYR A 59 1.50 14.53 -5.02
N PRO A 60 0.38 14.24 -5.71
CA PRO A 60 -0.88 14.93 -5.40
C PRO A 60 -1.30 14.68 -3.94
N PRO A 61 -2.06 15.60 -3.32
CA PRO A 61 -2.66 15.34 -2.03
C PRO A 61 -3.63 14.14 -2.15
N MET A 62 -3.54 13.23 -1.20
CA MET A 62 -4.39 12.05 -1.06
C MET A 62 -5.01 12.05 0.34
N GLY A 63 -6.04 11.23 0.53
CA GLY A 63 -6.53 10.92 1.88
C GLY A 63 -5.59 9.95 2.59
N THR A 64 -5.99 9.54 3.78
CA THR A 64 -5.30 8.50 4.56
C THR A 64 -5.25 7.16 3.81
N ASP A 65 -4.36 6.27 4.20
CA ASP A 65 -4.27 4.92 3.60
C ASP A 65 -5.23 3.93 4.29
N LEU A 66 -5.51 2.81 3.60
CA LEU A 66 -6.42 1.77 4.11
C LEU A 66 -5.91 1.11 5.40
N GLN A 67 -4.63 1.16 5.74
CA GLN A 67 -4.14 0.60 6.99
C GLN A 67 -4.49 1.52 8.17
N VAL A 68 -4.29 2.83 8.01
CA VAL A 68 -4.51 3.82 9.09
C VAL A 68 -5.96 3.85 9.57
N ILE A 69 -6.93 3.68 8.68
CA ILE A 69 -8.36 3.70 9.06
C ILE A 69 -8.78 2.58 10.03
N HIS A 70 -7.98 1.52 10.15
CA HIS A 70 -8.21 0.42 11.10
C HIS A 70 -7.35 0.55 12.37
N THR A 71 -6.74 1.71 12.60
CA THR A 71 -5.95 2.00 13.80
C THR A 71 -6.63 3.06 14.67
N SER A 72 -6.16 3.23 15.90
CA SER A 72 -6.56 4.34 16.78
C SER A 72 -6.15 5.73 16.26
N SER A 73 -5.40 5.80 15.16
CA SER A 73 -5.00 7.06 14.52
C SER A 73 -5.99 7.54 13.46
N ALA A 74 -7.01 6.74 13.14
CA ALA A 74 -8.04 7.13 12.18
C ALA A 74 -8.78 8.40 12.63
N HIS A 75 -8.99 9.33 11.71
CA HIS A 75 -9.73 10.55 12.02
C HIS A 75 -11.15 10.26 12.52
N SER A 76 -11.57 10.90 13.61
CA SER A 76 -12.82 10.61 14.35
C SER A 76 -14.10 10.84 13.54
N THR A 77 -14.05 11.69 12.51
CA THR A 77 -15.18 11.97 11.61
C THR A 77 -15.22 11.06 10.38
N SER A 78 -14.25 10.15 10.24
CA SER A 78 -14.23 9.21 9.10
C SER A 78 -15.46 8.29 9.13
N PRO A 79 -16.08 8.00 7.96
CA PRO A 79 -17.25 7.13 7.88
C PRO A 79 -16.85 5.66 8.06
N LEU A 80 -16.50 5.29 9.29
CA LEU A 80 -16.02 3.97 9.66
C LEU A 80 -17.06 3.18 10.49
N PRO A 81 -17.16 1.85 10.28
CA PRO A 81 -16.45 1.08 9.26
C PRO A 81 -16.96 1.41 7.83
N LEU A 82 -16.13 1.15 6.81
CA LEU A 82 -16.55 1.36 5.42
C LEU A 82 -17.77 0.48 5.10
N SER A 83 -18.75 1.01 4.35
CA SER A 83 -19.88 0.21 3.86
C SER A 83 -19.40 -0.91 2.93
N ILE A 84 -20.21 -1.97 2.79
CA ILE A 84 -19.87 -3.10 1.93
C ILE A 84 -19.68 -2.63 0.48
N GLU A 85 -20.54 -1.74 0.00
CA GLU A 85 -20.46 -1.17 -1.34
C GLU A 85 -19.15 -0.39 -1.52
N ARG A 86 -18.73 0.35 -0.48
CA ARG A 86 -17.46 1.08 -0.50
C ARG A 86 -16.26 0.12 -0.52
N ARG A 87 -16.28 -0.94 0.30
CA ARG A 87 -15.26 -2.01 0.30
C ARG A 87 -15.13 -2.63 -1.10
N VAL A 88 -16.25 -2.98 -1.74
CA VAL A 88 -16.28 -3.53 -3.10
C VAL A 88 -15.73 -2.54 -4.13
N GLN A 89 -16.09 -1.25 -4.03
CA GLN A 89 -15.56 -0.23 -4.92
C GLN A 89 -14.05 -0.04 -4.75
N CYS A 90 -13.54 -0.04 -3.51
CA CYS A 90 -12.10 -0.03 -3.23
C CYS A 90 -11.39 -1.19 -3.95
N ILE A 91 -11.93 -2.40 -3.83
CA ILE A 91 -11.37 -3.59 -4.50
C ILE A 91 -11.35 -3.41 -6.03
N LYS A 92 -12.45 -2.93 -6.62
CA LYS A 92 -12.52 -2.64 -8.07
C LYS A 92 -11.43 -1.65 -8.49
N ASP A 93 -11.25 -0.55 -7.75
CA ASP A 93 -10.27 0.47 -8.07
C ASP A 93 -8.82 -0.04 -7.97
N ILE A 94 -8.51 -0.79 -6.91
CA ILE A 94 -7.16 -1.31 -6.65
C ILE A 94 -6.77 -2.37 -7.67
N VAL A 95 -7.67 -3.31 -7.97
CA VAL A 95 -7.40 -4.38 -8.96
C VAL A 95 -7.20 -3.78 -10.34
N ARG A 96 -7.95 -2.73 -10.71
CA ARG A 96 -7.70 -1.96 -11.96
C ARG A 96 -6.33 -1.31 -11.97
N GLY A 97 -5.94 -0.65 -10.87
CA GLY A 97 -4.61 -0.02 -10.76
C GLY A 97 -3.48 -1.04 -10.93
N VAL A 98 -3.55 -2.18 -10.23
CA VAL A 98 -2.51 -3.22 -10.34
C VAL A 98 -2.52 -3.90 -11.71
N ALA A 99 -3.70 -4.14 -12.31
CA ALA A 99 -3.79 -4.63 -13.68
C ALA A 99 -3.17 -3.65 -14.69
N GLU A 100 -3.36 -2.33 -14.50
CA GLU A 100 -2.72 -1.29 -15.29
C GLU A 100 -1.19 -1.36 -15.17
N LEU A 101 -0.64 -1.51 -13.95
CA LEU A 101 0.81 -1.73 -13.75
C LEU A 101 1.30 -2.97 -14.50
N HIS A 102 0.61 -4.10 -14.36
CA HIS A 102 1.01 -5.33 -15.01
C HIS A 102 0.96 -5.22 -16.54
N SER A 103 0.00 -4.49 -17.10
CA SER A 103 -0.09 -4.23 -18.55
C SER A 103 1.12 -3.46 -19.09
N LEU A 104 1.77 -2.66 -18.23
CA LEU A 104 3.01 -1.94 -18.52
C LEU A 104 4.27 -2.77 -18.24
N GLY A 105 4.11 -4.04 -17.82
CA GLY A 105 5.19 -4.92 -17.41
C GLY A 105 5.83 -4.51 -16.08
N ILE A 106 5.11 -3.79 -15.22
CA ILE A 106 5.56 -3.39 -13.88
C ILE A 106 4.96 -4.34 -12.85
N VAL A 107 5.82 -4.85 -11.98
CA VAL A 107 5.45 -5.59 -10.77
C VAL A 107 5.47 -4.56 -9.63
N HIS A 108 4.39 -4.49 -8.85
CA HIS A 108 4.30 -3.60 -7.69
C HIS A 108 5.25 -4.05 -6.58
N ALA A 109 5.23 -5.34 -6.27
CA ALA A 109 6.09 -6.06 -5.32
C ALA A 109 5.89 -5.71 -3.83
N ASP A 110 4.91 -4.87 -3.51
CA ASP A 110 4.55 -4.46 -2.14
C ASP A 110 3.06 -4.15 -1.96
N ILE A 111 2.17 -5.02 -2.44
CA ILE A 111 0.72 -4.76 -2.34
C ILE A 111 0.26 -5.07 -0.92
N HIS A 112 -0.23 -4.06 -0.21
CA HIS A 112 -0.82 -4.17 1.13
C HIS A 112 -1.70 -2.94 1.44
N PRO A 113 -2.48 -2.94 2.54
CA PRO A 113 -3.41 -1.85 2.84
C PRO A 113 -2.74 -0.47 2.96
N GLY A 114 -1.55 -0.41 3.56
CA GLY A 114 -0.77 0.84 3.64
C GLY A 114 -0.32 1.43 2.29
N ASN A 115 -0.37 0.64 1.20
CA ASN A 115 -0.06 1.08 -0.15
C ASN A 115 -1.33 1.33 -1.01
N VAL A 116 -2.47 1.52 -0.34
CA VAL A 116 -3.72 1.97 -0.94
C VAL A 116 -4.17 3.28 -0.31
N ALA A 117 -4.15 4.35 -1.10
CA ALA A 117 -4.60 5.66 -0.69
C ALA A 117 -6.10 5.76 -0.89
N LEU A 118 -6.79 6.23 0.14
CA LEU A 118 -8.16 6.68 0.01
C LEU A 118 -8.18 8.07 -0.65
N PRO A 119 -9.32 8.46 -1.23
CA PRO A 119 -9.50 9.76 -1.85
C PRO A 119 -9.29 10.88 -0.83
N PRO A 120 -8.76 12.04 -1.24
CA PRO A 120 -8.70 13.19 -0.35
C PRO A 120 -10.10 13.55 0.14
N PRO A 121 -10.22 14.05 1.38
CA PRO A 121 -11.48 14.60 1.88
C PRO A 121 -11.90 15.83 1.04
N PRO A 122 -13.18 16.21 1.09
CA PRO A 122 -13.66 17.49 0.56
C PRO A 122 -12.79 18.67 1.00
N VAL A 123 -12.63 19.67 0.13
CA VAL A 123 -11.85 20.89 0.45
C VAL A 123 -12.39 21.60 1.69
N ALA A 124 -13.71 21.64 1.84
CA ALA A 124 -14.36 22.24 3.01
C ALA A 124 -13.94 21.55 4.33
N ASP A 125 -13.75 20.23 4.32
CA ASP A 125 -13.32 19.48 5.51
C ASP A 125 -11.85 19.78 5.83
N ILE A 126 -11.02 19.94 4.79
CA ILE A 126 -9.62 20.39 4.95
C ILE A 126 -9.57 21.81 5.52
N GLU A 127 -10.37 22.72 4.97
CA GLU A 127 -10.45 24.11 5.44
C GLU A 127 -10.91 24.18 6.90
N ALA A 128 -11.95 23.43 7.27
CA ALA A 128 -12.41 23.33 8.65
C ALA A 128 -11.31 22.82 9.60
N LEU A 129 -10.53 21.81 9.20
CA LEU A 129 -9.40 21.30 9.98
C LEU A 129 -8.26 22.32 10.12
N LEU A 130 -8.04 23.16 9.11
CA LEU A 130 -7.03 24.22 9.16
C LEU A 130 -7.47 25.40 10.07
N GLU A 131 -8.76 25.56 10.33
CA GLU A 131 -9.30 26.53 11.29
C GLU A 131 -9.17 26.07 12.76
N GLU A 132 -9.04 24.75 13.00
CA GLU A 132 -8.85 24.22 14.35
C GLU A 132 -7.48 24.61 14.94
N PRO A 133 -7.40 25.10 16.19
CA PRO A 133 -6.14 25.43 16.82
C PRO A 133 -5.22 24.21 16.90
N HIS A 134 -4.04 24.32 16.30
CA HIS A 134 -3.07 23.23 16.32
C HIS A 134 -2.54 22.96 17.73
N ILE A 135 -2.43 21.68 18.08
CA ILE A 135 -1.77 21.28 19.33
C ILE A 135 -0.26 21.32 19.11
N GLU A 136 0.36 22.37 19.65
CA GLU A 136 1.80 22.56 19.66
C GLU A 136 2.41 21.92 20.92
N HIS A 137 3.42 21.08 20.71
CA HIS A 137 4.21 20.48 21.79
C HIS A 137 5.59 21.13 21.83
N ARG A 138 6.08 21.47 23.03
CA ARG A 138 7.47 21.91 23.21
C ARG A 138 8.41 20.73 23.06
N VAL A 139 9.53 20.98 22.37
CA VAL A 139 10.62 20.01 22.26
C VAL A 139 11.57 20.25 23.41
N GLU A 140 11.57 19.32 24.35
CA GLU A 140 12.42 19.34 25.54
C GLU A 140 13.36 18.14 25.50
N ARG A 141 14.59 18.33 25.97
CA ARG A 141 15.54 17.22 26.10
C ARG A 141 15.16 16.37 27.31
N GLU A 142 15.28 15.05 27.18
CA GLU A 142 15.01 14.11 28.29
C GLU A 142 15.91 14.36 29.51
N ASP A 143 17.13 14.91 29.29
CA ASP A 143 18.07 15.27 30.35
C ASP A 143 17.82 16.65 30.98
N GLY A 144 16.76 17.36 30.58
CA GLY A 144 16.38 18.67 31.08
C GLY A 144 17.30 19.82 30.64
N ALA A 145 18.34 19.55 29.85
CA ALA A 145 19.19 20.61 29.33
C ALA A 145 18.47 21.44 28.24
N PRO A 146 18.89 22.69 27.97
CA PRO A 146 18.27 23.50 26.95
C PRO A 146 18.35 22.85 25.56
N THR A 147 17.24 22.88 24.82
CA THR A 147 17.20 22.46 23.41
C THR A 147 18.12 23.38 22.59
N PRO A 148 19.13 22.83 21.87
CA PRO A 148 20.04 23.60 21.05
C PRO A 148 19.31 24.52 20.07
N GLY A 149 19.82 25.73 19.87
CA GLY A 149 19.19 26.71 18.97
C GLY A 149 19.12 26.29 17.49
N CYS A 150 19.82 25.22 17.12
CA CYS A 150 19.76 24.61 15.79
C CYS A 150 18.65 23.56 15.63
N LEU A 151 17.96 23.18 16.71
CA LEU A 151 16.84 22.24 16.69
C LEU A 151 15.50 23.00 16.81
N PRO A 152 14.40 22.45 16.25
CA PRO A 152 13.06 22.98 16.46
C PRO A 152 12.76 23.06 17.96
N LYS A 153 12.21 24.19 18.42
CA LYS A 153 11.80 24.38 19.83
C LYS A 153 10.40 23.84 20.12
N SER A 154 9.64 23.58 19.08
CA SER A 154 8.29 23.04 19.14
C SER A 154 8.01 22.21 17.89
N VAL A 155 7.03 21.33 18.02
CA VAL A 155 6.50 20.50 16.96
C VAL A 155 4.97 20.52 17.03
N ILE A 156 4.35 20.47 15.86
CA ILE A 156 2.90 20.30 15.74
C ILE A 156 2.63 18.84 15.46
N LYS A 157 1.67 18.24 16.19
CA LYS A 157 1.25 16.87 15.92
C LYS A 157 0.61 16.82 14.51
N PRO A 158 1.03 15.91 13.62
CA PRO A 158 0.34 15.70 12.36
C PRO A 158 -1.14 15.39 12.60
N VAL A 159 -2.01 16.02 11.80
CA VAL A 159 -3.45 15.80 11.81
C VAL A 159 -3.80 14.89 10.64
N ASP A 160 -4.50 13.79 10.91
CA ASP A 160 -5.10 12.97 9.86
C ASP A 160 -6.25 13.77 9.24
N LEU A 161 -6.16 14.08 7.95
CA LEU A 161 -7.22 14.83 7.26
C LEU A 161 -8.45 13.94 6.96
N GLY A 162 -8.36 12.63 7.20
CA GLY A 162 -9.38 11.67 6.84
C GLY A 162 -9.38 11.36 5.34
N PHE A 163 -10.56 11.02 4.81
CA PHE A 163 -10.73 10.63 3.42
C PHE A 163 -12.14 10.92 2.91
N GLY A 164 -12.30 10.97 1.58
CA GLY A 164 -13.59 11.16 0.91
C GLY A 164 -14.08 9.92 0.14
N ASP A 165 -15.16 10.11 -0.62
CA ASP A 165 -15.92 9.04 -1.30
C ASP A 165 -15.51 8.76 -2.77
N GLY A 166 -14.37 9.29 -3.21
CA GLY A 166 -13.85 9.11 -4.58
C GLY A 166 -13.14 7.78 -4.88
N THR A 167 -12.30 7.78 -5.91
CA THR A 167 -11.54 6.60 -6.38
C THR A 167 -10.29 6.34 -5.53
N CYS A 168 -10.11 5.11 -5.07
CA CYS A 168 -8.90 4.68 -4.36
C CYS A 168 -7.73 4.52 -5.33
N ARG A 169 -6.50 4.72 -4.84
CA ARG A 169 -5.30 4.64 -5.68
C ARG A 169 -4.22 3.76 -5.07
N VAL A 170 -3.50 3.04 -5.92
CA VAL A 170 -2.26 2.35 -5.57
C VAL A 170 -1.14 3.39 -5.43
N LEU A 171 -0.39 3.33 -4.32
CA LEU A 171 0.75 4.20 -4.03
C LEU A 171 2.02 3.38 -3.73
N ASP A 172 3.11 4.12 -3.49
CA ASP A 172 4.43 3.61 -3.10
C ASP A 172 5.02 2.58 -4.07
N PHE A 173 5.75 3.10 -5.06
CA PHE A 173 6.47 2.28 -6.04
C PHE A 173 7.92 1.99 -5.62
N GLY A 174 8.24 2.08 -4.32
CA GLY A 174 9.58 1.92 -3.76
C GLY A 174 10.21 0.55 -4.06
N TYR A 175 9.40 -0.49 -4.07
CA TYR A 175 9.81 -1.87 -4.41
C TYR A 175 9.52 -2.24 -5.86
N SER A 176 8.77 -1.42 -6.59
CA SER A 176 8.32 -1.77 -7.92
C SER A 176 9.47 -1.89 -8.92
N PHE A 177 9.30 -2.77 -9.89
CA PHE A 177 10.29 -2.98 -10.94
C PHE A 177 9.65 -3.40 -12.26
N ARG A 178 10.37 -3.13 -13.36
CA ARG A 178 9.98 -3.60 -14.69
C ARG A 178 10.44 -5.03 -14.88
N HIS A 179 9.51 -5.93 -15.18
CA HIS A 179 9.81 -7.31 -15.48
C HIS A 179 10.63 -7.42 -16.78
N ARG A 180 11.58 -8.36 -16.81
CA ARG A 180 12.35 -8.71 -18.01
C ARG A 180 12.07 -10.17 -18.35
N LYS A 181 11.75 -10.45 -19.61
CA LYS A 181 11.48 -11.80 -20.08
C LYS A 181 12.64 -12.74 -19.73
N GLY A 182 12.31 -13.86 -19.08
CA GLY A 182 13.30 -14.87 -18.63
C GLY A 182 14.07 -14.50 -17.36
N ALA A 183 13.78 -13.35 -16.73
CA ALA A 183 14.39 -13.00 -15.46
C ALA A 183 13.78 -13.80 -14.30
N VAL A 184 14.63 -14.12 -13.34
CA VAL A 184 14.29 -14.78 -12.08
C VAL A 184 14.55 -13.79 -10.95
N TYR A 185 13.63 -13.72 -10.00
CA TYR A 185 13.63 -12.75 -8.91
C TYR A 185 13.71 -13.47 -7.58
N LYS A 186 14.48 -12.92 -6.65
CA LYS A 186 14.62 -13.45 -5.29
C LYS A 186 13.50 -12.95 -4.40
N ALA A 187 13.22 -13.65 -3.30
CA ALA A 187 12.25 -13.22 -2.29
C ALA A 187 12.53 -11.80 -1.75
N ASP A 188 13.81 -11.40 -1.66
CA ASP A 188 14.28 -10.07 -1.23
C ASP A 188 13.98 -8.94 -2.23
N SER A 189 13.61 -9.29 -3.47
CA SER A 189 13.19 -8.33 -4.49
C SER A 189 11.77 -7.82 -4.25
N PHE A 190 11.05 -8.46 -3.33
CA PHE A 190 9.72 -8.08 -2.88
C PHE A 190 9.82 -7.52 -1.45
N SER A 191 8.90 -6.64 -1.09
CA SER A 191 8.88 -6.05 0.25
C SER A 191 8.47 -7.05 1.34
N HIS A 192 8.68 -6.65 2.59
CA HIS A 192 8.22 -7.37 3.79
C HIS A 192 6.89 -6.79 4.34
N GLY A 193 6.23 -5.89 3.60
CA GLY A 193 4.98 -5.24 4.01
C GLY A 193 3.78 -6.20 4.10
N ALA A 194 3.81 -7.30 3.34
CA ALA A 194 2.84 -8.40 3.43
C ALA A 194 3.52 -9.75 3.64
N VAL A 195 2.75 -10.75 4.07
CA VAL A 195 3.24 -12.13 4.17
C VAL A 195 3.59 -12.64 2.77
N LYS A 196 4.83 -13.11 2.61
CA LYS A 196 5.41 -13.57 1.35
C LYS A 196 4.56 -14.65 0.68
N ALA A 197 4.64 -14.69 -0.65
CA ALA A 197 3.99 -15.73 -1.44
C ALA A 197 4.54 -17.12 -1.10
N ILE A 198 3.66 -18.11 -1.02
CA ILE A 198 3.99 -19.45 -0.47
C ILE A 198 5.07 -20.20 -1.26
N GLU A 199 5.26 -19.89 -2.54
CA GLU A 199 6.36 -20.47 -3.32
C GLU A 199 7.73 -20.19 -2.68
N PHE A 200 7.86 -19.09 -1.94
CA PHE A 200 9.09 -18.73 -1.25
C PHE A 200 9.44 -19.62 -0.05
N GLU A 201 8.52 -20.46 0.42
CA GLU A 201 8.81 -21.51 1.42
C GLU A 201 9.62 -22.68 0.82
N THR A 202 9.53 -22.86 -0.50
CA THR A 202 10.14 -24.00 -1.21
C THR A 202 11.25 -23.59 -2.17
N SER A 203 11.27 -22.33 -2.60
CA SER A 203 12.26 -21.78 -3.52
C SER A 203 12.59 -20.35 -3.11
N GLU A 204 13.87 -19.99 -3.02
CA GLU A 204 14.25 -18.59 -2.75
C GLU A 204 13.93 -17.63 -3.92
N THR A 205 13.48 -18.17 -5.06
CA THR A 205 13.28 -17.41 -6.30
C THR A 205 11.98 -17.73 -7.03
N THR A 206 11.53 -16.81 -7.87
CA THR A 206 10.39 -16.96 -8.78
C THR A 206 10.69 -16.41 -10.16
N ALA A 207 10.20 -17.09 -11.19
CA ALA A 207 10.15 -16.59 -12.56
C ALA A 207 8.80 -15.92 -12.90
N GLN A 208 7.85 -15.91 -11.95
CA GLN A 208 6.47 -15.44 -12.15
C GLN A 208 6.14 -14.27 -11.20
N PRO A 209 6.83 -13.12 -11.30
CA PRO A 209 6.71 -12.06 -10.30
C PRO A 209 5.30 -11.43 -10.26
N PHE A 210 4.55 -11.42 -11.36
CA PHE A 210 3.15 -10.97 -11.37
C PHE A 210 2.19 -11.88 -10.58
N LYS A 211 2.53 -13.17 -10.44
CA LYS A 211 1.77 -14.11 -9.59
C LYS A 211 2.06 -13.87 -8.11
N VAL A 212 3.20 -13.27 -7.77
CA VAL A 212 3.47 -12.81 -6.40
C VAL A 212 2.57 -11.62 -6.05
N ASP A 213 2.42 -10.65 -6.96
CA ASP A 213 1.45 -9.56 -6.78
C ASP A 213 0.01 -10.10 -6.67
N SER A 214 -0.33 -11.16 -7.40
CA SER A 214 -1.64 -11.81 -7.30
C SER A 214 -1.88 -12.41 -5.90
N TRP A 215 -0.86 -13.01 -5.30
CA TRP A 215 -0.91 -13.50 -3.93
C TRP A 215 -1.17 -12.38 -2.92
N TYR A 216 -0.46 -11.27 -3.04
CA TYR A 216 -0.65 -10.10 -2.19
C TYR A 216 -2.04 -9.46 -2.40
N MET A 217 -2.54 -9.46 -3.64
CA MET A 217 -3.89 -8.99 -3.94
C MET A 217 -4.96 -9.80 -3.21
N GLY A 218 -4.83 -11.13 -3.14
CA GLY A 218 -5.79 -11.96 -2.39
C GLY A 218 -5.83 -11.63 -0.89
N GLN A 219 -4.67 -11.39 -0.27
CA GLN A 219 -4.58 -10.93 1.11
C GLN A 219 -5.24 -9.56 1.30
N LEU A 220 -4.99 -8.63 0.39
CA LEU A 220 -5.57 -7.28 0.44
C LEU A 220 -7.08 -7.29 0.24
N ILE A 221 -7.61 -8.09 -0.69
CA ILE A 221 -9.06 -8.25 -0.89
C ILE A 221 -9.71 -8.78 0.38
N TYR A 222 -9.14 -9.83 0.99
CA TYR A 222 -9.64 -10.34 2.26
C TYR A 222 -9.65 -9.23 3.32
N TYR A 223 -8.53 -8.53 3.51
CA TYR A 223 -8.40 -7.44 4.49
C TYR A 223 -9.49 -6.37 4.33
N ILE A 224 -9.75 -5.93 3.09
CA ILE A 224 -10.77 -4.92 2.80
C ILE A 224 -12.17 -5.44 3.13
N LEU A 225 -12.48 -6.69 2.75
CA LEU A 225 -13.78 -7.29 2.98
C LEU A 225 -14.06 -7.52 4.47
N THR A 226 -13.04 -7.90 5.23
CA THR A 226 -13.12 -8.18 6.67
C THR A 226 -12.76 -7.00 7.55
N ASN A 227 -12.89 -5.77 7.02
CA ASN A 227 -12.72 -4.54 7.81
C ASN A 227 -11.41 -4.48 8.62
N GLY A 228 -10.31 -4.93 8.02
CA GLY A 228 -8.96 -4.79 8.57
C GLY A 228 -8.33 -6.04 9.17
N CYS A 229 -8.95 -7.22 9.04
CA CYS A 229 -8.33 -8.47 9.49
C CYS A 229 -7.32 -9.05 8.48
N ASP A 230 -6.13 -9.42 8.97
CA ASP A 230 -5.09 -10.07 8.16
C ASP A 230 -5.43 -11.56 7.91
N PHE A 231 -5.46 -12.00 6.66
CA PHE A 231 -5.76 -13.40 6.33
C PHE A 231 -4.71 -14.39 6.89
N LEU A 232 -3.42 -14.08 6.72
CA LEU A 232 -2.30 -14.94 7.17
C LEU A 232 -1.72 -14.54 8.53
N GLY A 233 -2.32 -13.56 9.21
CA GLY A 233 -1.69 -12.86 10.32
C GLY A 233 -0.40 -12.13 9.88
N ARG A 234 0.25 -11.42 10.80
CA ARG A 234 1.46 -10.63 10.46
C ARG A 234 2.73 -11.46 10.34
N ARG A 235 2.84 -12.54 11.11
CA ARG A 235 4.04 -13.40 11.20
C ARG A 235 3.66 -14.84 11.60
N PRO A 236 3.14 -15.65 10.68
CA PRO A 236 2.86 -17.05 10.99
C PRO A 236 4.16 -17.79 11.30
N SER A 237 4.17 -18.61 12.36
CA SER A 237 5.33 -19.42 12.76
C SER A 237 5.63 -20.54 11.76
N ASN A 238 4.60 -21.05 11.08
CA ASN A 238 4.69 -21.96 9.95
C ASN A 238 3.70 -21.49 8.89
N LEU A 239 4.21 -20.79 7.87
CA LEU A 239 3.38 -20.18 6.83
C LEU A 239 2.59 -21.24 6.06
N LYS A 240 3.21 -22.37 5.71
CA LYS A 240 2.57 -23.42 4.92
C LYS A 240 1.38 -24.06 5.64
N SER A 241 1.56 -24.48 6.90
CA SER A 241 0.44 -25.08 7.65
C SER A 241 -0.65 -24.05 7.89
N TYR A 242 -0.29 -22.83 8.28
CA TYR A 242 -1.25 -21.77 8.55
C TYR A 242 -2.07 -21.40 7.31
N TRP A 243 -1.42 -21.30 6.14
CA TRP A 243 -2.10 -21.05 4.88
C TRP A 243 -3.07 -22.19 4.50
N VAL A 244 -2.65 -23.46 4.65
CA VAL A 244 -3.54 -24.61 4.39
C VAL A 244 -4.78 -24.55 5.28
N ASP A 245 -4.60 -24.31 6.57
CA ASP A 245 -5.69 -24.24 7.54
C ASP A 245 -6.64 -23.07 7.20
N ARG A 246 -6.10 -21.88 6.92
CA ARG A 246 -6.90 -20.71 6.54
C ARG A 246 -7.64 -20.91 5.22
N MET A 247 -7.03 -21.56 4.23
CA MET A 247 -7.70 -21.89 2.98
C MET A 247 -8.83 -22.89 3.18
N ALA A 248 -8.65 -23.90 4.04
CA ALA A 248 -9.69 -24.86 4.36
C ALA A 248 -10.87 -24.22 5.10
N VAL A 249 -10.60 -23.31 6.04
CA VAL A 249 -11.63 -22.54 6.77
C VAL A 249 -12.44 -21.69 5.80
N LEU A 250 -11.76 -20.97 4.89
CA LEU A 250 -12.41 -20.16 3.86
C LEU A 250 -13.21 -21.04 2.88
N GLU A 251 -12.66 -22.16 2.42
CA GLU A 251 -13.28 -23.08 1.45
C GLU A 251 -14.58 -23.70 1.98
N ASN A 252 -14.54 -24.16 3.23
CA ASN A 252 -15.69 -24.77 3.88
C ASN A 252 -16.77 -23.73 4.28
N GLY A 253 -16.52 -22.44 4.07
CA GLY A 253 -17.45 -21.37 4.41
C GLY A 253 -17.64 -21.20 5.92
N VAL A 254 -16.65 -21.60 6.72
CA VAL A 254 -16.67 -21.54 8.20
C VAL A 254 -15.76 -20.44 8.74
N ASP A 255 -15.27 -19.54 7.89
CA ASP A 255 -14.52 -18.36 8.31
C ASP A 255 -15.47 -17.35 8.98
N GLU A 256 -15.51 -17.38 10.32
CA GLU A 256 -16.39 -16.54 11.14
C GLU A 256 -16.19 -15.05 10.84
N ILE A 257 -14.95 -14.59 10.78
CA ILE A 257 -14.60 -13.18 10.50
C ILE A 257 -15.16 -12.77 9.13
N PHE A 258 -14.89 -13.58 8.10
CA PHE A 258 -15.37 -13.29 6.76
C PHE A 258 -16.90 -13.31 6.67
N ASN A 259 -17.55 -14.24 7.38
CA ASN A 259 -19.00 -14.40 7.36
C ASN A 259 -19.75 -13.30 8.13
N GLU A 260 -19.19 -12.85 9.26
CA GLU A 260 -19.76 -11.77 10.08
C GLU A 260 -19.66 -10.41 9.38
N GLU A 261 -18.50 -10.11 8.77
CA GLU A 261 -18.27 -8.84 8.08
C GLU A 261 -18.94 -8.76 6.70
N LEU A 262 -19.16 -9.90 6.04
CA LEU A 262 -19.90 -10.01 4.79
C LEU A 262 -21.15 -10.89 4.94
N PRO A 263 -22.20 -10.46 5.66
CA PRO A 263 -23.36 -11.32 5.95
C PRO A 263 -24.15 -11.74 4.70
N SER A 264 -23.95 -11.02 3.58
CA SER A 264 -24.61 -11.34 2.32
C SER A 264 -23.93 -12.51 1.61
N ARG A 265 -24.65 -13.63 1.48
CA ARG A 265 -24.24 -14.80 0.70
C ARG A 265 -23.83 -14.48 -0.74
N ARG A 266 -24.39 -13.41 -1.34
CA ARG A 266 -24.01 -12.96 -2.69
C ARG A 266 -22.55 -12.51 -2.72
N HIS A 267 -22.12 -11.71 -1.74
CA HIS A 267 -20.75 -11.22 -1.65
C HIS A 267 -19.79 -12.36 -1.33
N GLN A 268 -20.13 -13.20 -0.35
CA GLN A 268 -19.32 -14.36 0.03
C GLN A 268 -19.05 -15.28 -1.17
N ARG A 269 -20.11 -15.72 -1.87
CA ARG A 269 -20.00 -16.59 -3.06
C ARG A 269 -19.22 -15.97 -4.21
N HIS A 270 -19.19 -14.64 -4.29
CA HIS A 270 -18.46 -13.96 -5.35
C HIS A 270 -16.96 -13.85 -5.03
N PHE A 271 -16.61 -13.37 -3.83
CA PHE A 271 -15.22 -13.07 -3.49
C PHE A 271 -14.42 -14.25 -2.95
N GLN A 272 -15.07 -15.21 -2.27
CA GLN A 272 -14.40 -16.41 -1.75
C GLN A 272 -13.55 -17.14 -2.82
N PRO A 273 -14.11 -17.56 -3.98
CA PRO A 273 -13.30 -18.24 -5.00
C PRO A 273 -12.21 -17.36 -5.60
N ILE A 274 -12.45 -16.05 -5.71
CA ILE A 274 -11.44 -15.11 -6.23
C ILE A 274 -10.23 -15.05 -5.29
N ILE A 275 -10.44 -14.94 -3.98
CA ILE A 275 -9.37 -14.95 -2.98
C ILE A 275 -8.59 -16.27 -3.03
N GLN A 276 -9.31 -17.40 -3.05
CA GLN A 276 -8.70 -18.73 -3.10
C GLN A 276 -7.81 -18.91 -4.33
N GLU A 277 -8.27 -18.47 -5.50
CA GLU A 277 -7.51 -18.62 -6.74
C GLU A 277 -6.36 -17.60 -6.83
N LEU A 278 -6.53 -16.37 -6.35
CA LEU A 278 -5.44 -15.37 -6.24
C LEU A 278 -4.33 -15.84 -5.29
N MET A 279 -4.67 -16.64 -4.29
CA MET A 279 -3.74 -17.18 -3.30
C MET A 279 -3.51 -18.69 -3.48
N HIS A 280 -3.67 -19.21 -4.70
CA HIS A 280 -3.41 -20.60 -5.00
C HIS A 280 -1.92 -20.95 -4.73
N GLY A 281 -1.67 -22.12 -4.17
CA GLY A 281 -0.32 -22.52 -3.73
C GLY A 281 0.67 -22.78 -4.87
N ASP A 282 0.15 -23.23 -6.01
CA ASP A 282 0.90 -23.35 -7.26
C ASP A 282 0.77 -22.05 -8.09
N PRO A 283 1.87 -21.31 -8.34
CA PRO A 283 1.86 -20.08 -9.14
C PRO A 283 1.33 -20.25 -10.57
N ASP A 284 1.50 -21.42 -11.20
CA ASP A 284 1.02 -21.67 -12.56
C ASP A 284 -0.52 -21.71 -12.63
N ARG A 285 -1.15 -22.14 -11.52
CA ARG A 285 -2.60 -22.22 -11.36
C ARG A 285 -3.22 -21.00 -10.70
N ARG A 286 -2.39 -20.10 -10.15
CA ARG A 286 -2.84 -18.91 -9.43
C ARG A 286 -3.52 -17.93 -10.39
N LEU A 287 -4.66 -17.36 -10.02
CA LEU A 287 -5.36 -16.35 -10.83
C LEU A 287 -4.45 -15.14 -11.03
N SER A 288 -4.38 -14.60 -12.25
CA SER A 288 -3.68 -13.33 -12.46
C SER A 288 -4.57 -12.15 -12.03
N VAL A 289 -3.97 -11.04 -11.61
CA VAL A 289 -4.73 -9.82 -11.32
C VAL A 289 -5.55 -9.35 -12.53
N GLN A 290 -5.01 -9.47 -13.75
CA GLN A 290 -5.72 -9.09 -14.98
C GLN A 290 -6.98 -9.92 -15.20
N ASP A 291 -6.93 -11.24 -14.97
CA ASP A 291 -8.10 -12.11 -15.08
C ASP A 291 -9.10 -11.86 -13.95
N ALA A 292 -8.60 -11.47 -12.77
CA ALA A 292 -9.43 -11.11 -11.63
C ALA A 292 -10.28 -9.85 -11.88
N VAL A 293 -9.78 -8.87 -12.67
CA VAL A 293 -10.53 -7.64 -13.02
C VAL A 293 -11.91 -7.99 -13.55
N ALA A 294 -11.99 -8.82 -14.60
CA ALA A 294 -13.25 -9.13 -15.28
C ALA A 294 -14.27 -9.78 -14.32
N ARG A 295 -13.81 -10.64 -13.42
CA ARG A 295 -14.66 -11.31 -12.43
C ARG A 295 -15.19 -10.31 -11.42
N ILE A 296 -14.32 -9.49 -10.84
CA ILE A 296 -14.68 -8.49 -9.83
C ILE A 296 -15.59 -7.41 -10.42
N GLU A 297 -15.38 -7.01 -11.67
CA GLU A 297 -16.24 -6.03 -12.35
C GLU A 297 -17.65 -6.54 -12.63
N SER A 298 -17.80 -7.85 -12.84
CA SER A 298 -19.11 -8.47 -13.09
C SER A 298 -20.04 -8.50 -11.86
N PHE A 299 -19.54 -8.11 -10.68
CA PHE A 299 -20.32 -8.01 -9.44
C PHE A 299 -21.15 -6.73 -9.34
#